data_AF-A0A7S4G7V9-F1
#
_entry.id   AF-A0A7S4G7V9-F1
#
_cell.length_a   1.000
_cell.length_b   1.000
_cell.length_c   1.000
_cell.angle_alpha   90.00
_cell.angle_beta   90.00
_cell.angle_gamma   90.00
#
_symmetry.space_group_name_H-M   'P 1'
#
loop_
_entity.id
_entity.type
_entity.pdbx_description
1 polymer ?
#
loop_
_entity_poly.entity_id
_entity_poly.type
_entity_poly.pdbx_seq_one_letter_code
_entity_poly.pdbx_strand_id
1 'polypeptide(L)'
;NKASLSKPKDLNPPAAKQEEFAKMFGLTWADALAQGVVYNAVDGCAKLGIDGGQMDTCWAAAKKAGKLVKFGGGFYAGLVTPPAASAPASSGTFVINGFYMAMREKYTKAGASISYMTVEWDSASLSWADFRGKVLGATDPTAAEAGSLRRQIFEQWQALGLKSEPNVGDNGVHASASPFEALAERMNWVGAKLPSDEFGKALHAAGIPSKTIMDWTKDPQVEFEGKKQSLFDLLEDIDCKPCIEKACAIAGAKVPQVTSTKNQAFVFVKPHAVTPATVELVKKGFAAAGISIVSEGSLDNKTIEEKLLIDNHYYAIANKASLSKPKDLNPPAAKQEEFAKMFGLTWADALAQGVVYNAVDGCA
;
A
#
# COMPACT_ATOMS: atom_id res chain seq x y z
N ASN A 1 0.73 10.05 -2.24
CA ASN A 1 2.07 9.69 -1.74
C ASN A 1 3.05 10.80 -2.15
N LYS A 2 3.85 11.34 -1.22
CA LYS A 2 4.84 12.41 -1.47
C LYS A 2 5.95 11.99 -2.47
N ALA A 3 6.20 10.69 -2.61
CA ALA A 3 7.22 10.14 -3.51
C ALA A 3 6.84 10.22 -5.00
N SER A 4 5.55 10.30 -5.34
CA SER A 4 5.09 10.21 -6.73
C SER A 4 3.92 11.13 -7.10
N LEU A 5 3.02 11.46 -6.16
CA LEU A 5 1.81 12.24 -6.45
C LEU A 5 1.96 13.73 -6.13
N SER A 6 2.87 14.10 -5.22
CA SER A 6 3.09 15.51 -4.82
C SER A 6 4.27 16.10 -5.58
N LYS A 7 4.19 17.39 -5.95
CA LYS A 7 5.34 18.14 -6.46
C LYS A 7 6.10 18.81 -5.30
N PRO A 8 7.43 18.95 -5.38
CA PRO A 8 8.24 19.54 -4.30
C PRO A 8 7.78 20.94 -3.87
N LYS A 9 7.33 21.78 -4.80
CA LYS A 9 6.81 23.13 -4.52
C LYS A 9 5.55 23.14 -3.64
N ASP A 10 4.79 22.04 -3.63
CA ASP A 10 3.56 21.90 -2.84
C ASP A 10 3.85 21.27 -1.47
N LEU A 11 5.12 20.97 -1.19
CA LEU A 11 5.57 20.43 0.10
C LEU A 11 6.11 21.56 0.96
N ASN A 12 5.58 21.68 2.18
CA ASN A 12 6.03 22.66 3.16
C ASN A 12 6.63 21.94 4.38
N PRO A 13 7.94 21.64 4.39
CA PRO A 13 8.61 21.15 5.58
C PRO A 13 8.45 22.10 6.77
N PRO A 14 8.41 21.60 8.02
CA PRO A 14 8.46 22.46 9.20
C PRO A 14 9.70 23.37 9.19
N ALA A 15 9.57 24.62 9.65
CA ALA A 15 10.66 25.62 9.62
C ALA A 15 11.97 25.10 10.23
N ALA A 16 11.90 24.45 11.41
CA ALA A 16 13.06 23.86 12.06
C ALA A 16 13.78 22.79 11.19
N LYS A 17 13.05 22.09 10.33
CA LYS A 17 13.62 21.10 9.40
C LYS A 17 14.14 21.74 8.11
N GLN A 18 13.61 22.90 7.71
CA GLN A 18 14.23 23.71 6.65
C GLN A 18 15.58 24.27 7.08
N GLU A 19 15.72 24.66 8.36
CA GLU A 19 17.01 25.07 8.94
C GLU A 19 18.01 23.91 8.99
N GLU A 20 17.56 22.71 9.37
CA GLU A 20 18.39 21.50 9.35
C GLU A 20 18.88 21.17 7.93
N PHE A 21 18.00 21.30 6.93
CA PHE A 21 18.36 21.17 5.52
C PHE A 21 19.41 22.19 5.09
N ALA A 22 19.23 23.46 5.46
CA ALA A 22 20.18 24.51 5.17
C ALA A 22 21.56 24.25 5.81
N LYS A 23 21.58 23.78 7.07
CA LYS A 23 22.81 23.41 7.77
C LYS A 23 23.51 22.22 7.14
N MET A 24 22.77 21.18 6.75
CA MET A 24 23.34 19.96 6.19
C MET A 24 23.91 20.17 4.79
N PHE A 25 23.22 20.96 3.95
CA PHE A 25 23.53 21.07 2.53
C PHE A 25 24.10 22.42 2.11
N GLY A 26 24.17 23.39 3.02
CA GLY A 26 24.59 24.76 2.72
C GLY A 26 23.64 25.49 1.77
N LEU A 27 22.40 25.01 1.64
CA LEU A 27 21.40 25.50 0.69
C LEU A 27 20.03 25.53 1.36
N THR A 28 19.34 26.68 1.34
CA THR A 28 18.01 26.76 1.95
C THR A 28 16.98 25.96 1.14
N TRP A 29 15.91 25.51 1.78
CA TRP A 29 14.82 24.81 1.09
C TRP A 29 14.19 25.68 -0.02
N ALA A 30 13.99 26.97 0.25
CA ALA A 30 13.47 27.92 -0.72
C ALA A 30 14.41 28.09 -1.93
N ASP A 31 15.72 28.19 -1.70
CA ASP A 31 16.71 28.29 -2.78
C ASP A 31 16.80 26.98 -3.58
N ALA A 32 16.73 25.83 -2.92
CA ALA A 32 16.72 24.53 -3.60
C ALA A 32 15.51 24.38 -4.53
N LEU A 33 14.34 24.85 -4.10
CA LEU A 33 13.14 24.92 -4.94
C LEU A 33 13.31 25.93 -6.07
N ALA A 34 13.83 27.14 -5.80
CA ALA A 34 14.04 28.19 -6.80
C ALA A 34 15.07 27.79 -7.87
N GLN A 35 16.10 27.04 -7.49
CA GLN A 35 17.11 26.48 -8.39
C GLN A 35 16.61 25.25 -9.17
N GLY A 36 15.44 24.71 -8.83
CA GLY A 36 14.88 23.53 -9.49
C GLY A 36 15.72 22.26 -9.28
N VAL A 37 16.32 22.10 -8.09
CA VAL A 37 17.18 20.94 -7.75
C VAL A 37 16.50 19.89 -6.87
N VAL A 38 15.22 20.11 -6.51
CA VAL A 38 14.42 19.19 -5.70
C VAL A 38 13.35 18.51 -6.56
N TYR A 39 13.25 17.19 -6.44
CA TYR A 39 12.37 16.33 -7.22
C TYR A 39 11.68 15.30 -6.32
N ASN A 40 10.46 14.86 -6.66
CA ASN A 40 9.94 13.63 -6.07
C ASN A 40 10.69 12.41 -6.61
N ALA A 41 10.45 11.21 -6.09
CA ALA A 41 11.20 10.01 -6.46
C ALA A 41 11.08 9.68 -7.96
N VAL A 42 9.88 9.83 -8.53
CA VAL A 42 9.60 9.57 -9.96
C VAL A 42 10.31 10.60 -10.84
N ASP A 43 10.10 11.89 -10.57
CA ASP A 43 10.73 12.99 -11.32
C ASP A 43 12.27 12.96 -11.16
N GLY A 44 12.76 12.52 -9.99
CA GLY A 44 14.18 12.37 -9.68
C GLY A 44 14.84 11.26 -10.49
N CYS A 45 14.17 10.11 -10.65
CA CYS A 45 14.62 9.04 -11.55
C CYS A 45 14.73 9.55 -13.00
N ALA A 46 13.69 10.24 -13.48
CA ALA A 46 13.68 10.82 -14.82
C ALA A 46 14.79 11.86 -15.02
N LYS A 47 15.02 12.73 -14.04
CA LYS A 47 16.07 13.76 -14.06
C LYS A 47 17.48 13.17 -14.10
N LEU A 48 17.69 12.09 -13.35
CA LEU A 48 18.99 11.44 -13.20
C LEU A 48 19.25 10.39 -14.30
N GLY A 49 18.24 10.03 -15.09
CA GLY A 49 18.33 8.96 -16.09
C GLY A 49 18.57 7.58 -15.45
N ILE A 50 17.99 7.33 -14.28
CA ILE A 50 18.15 6.07 -13.52
C ILE A 50 16.79 5.37 -13.31
N ASP A 51 16.81 4.05 -13.15
CA ASP A 51 15.64 3.26 -12.77
C ASP A 51 15.44 3.19 -11.24
N GLY A 52 14.39 2.51 -10.78
CA GLY A 52 14.04 2.42 -9.37
C GLY A 52 15.03 1.59 -8.55
N GLY A 53 15.61 0.53 -9.12
CA GLY A 53 16.68 -0.26 -8.49
C GLY A 53 17.97 0.54 -8.34
N GLN A 54 18.34 1.32 -9.36
CA GLN A 54 19.44 2.27 -9.27
C GLN A 54 19.15 3.38 -8.25
N MET A 55 17.94 3.91 -8.21
CA MET A 55 17.52 4.90 -7.21
C MET A 55 17.64 4.33 -5.79
N ASP A 56 17.20 3.10 -5.55
CA ASP A 56 17.30 2.45 -4.24
C ASP A 56 18.77 2.27 -3.82
N THR A 57 19.63 1.88 -4.77
CA THR A 57 21.09 1.81 -4.56
C THR A 57 21.68 3.18 -4.19
N CYS A 58 21.33 4.23 -4.94
CA CYS A 58 21.82 5.58 -4.67
C CYS A 58 21.27 6.14 -3.36
N TRP A 59 20.02 5.81 -3.02
CA TRP A 59 19.36 6.19 -1.78
C TRP A 59 20.04 5.55 -0.57
N ALA A 60 20.36 4.24 -0.65
CA ALA A 60 21.13 3.54 0.37
C ALA A 60 22.53 4.14 0.55
N ALA A 61 23.20 4.52 -0.54
CA ALA A 61 24.48 5.21 -0.49
C ALA A 61 24.37 6.60 0.15
N ALA A 62 23.37 7.40 -0.21
CA ALA A 62 23.10 8.71 0.39
C ALA A 62 22.79 8.59 1.89
N LYS A 63 22.02 7.57 2.29
CA LYS A 63 21.76 7.25 3.71
C LYS A 63 23.07 6.96 4.46
N LYS A 64 23.91 6.08 3.92
CA LYS A 64 25.20 5.72 4.52
C LYS A 64 26.15 6.93 4.62
N ALA A 65 26.07 7.87 3.69
CA ALA A 65 26.87 9.09 3.67
C ALA A 65 26.31 10.22 4.54
N GLY A 66 25.20 10.01 5.28
CA GLY A 66 24.56 11.05 6.08
C GLY A 66 23.95 12.18 5.24
N LYS A 67 23.61 11.91 3.98
CA LYS A 67 23.10 12.89 3.00
C LYS A 67 21.57 12.85 2.87
N LEU A 68 20.87 12.49 3.94
CA LEU A 68 19.42 12.50 4.02
C LEU A 68 18.97 13.46 5.12
N VAL A 69 18.04 14.35 4.81
CA VAL A 69 17.31 15.14 5.80
C VAL A 69 15.90 14.62 5.89
N LYS A 70 15.42 14.52 7.12
CA LYS A 70 14.05 14.13 7.39
C LYS A 70 13.24 15.33 7.85
N PHE A 71 12.26 15.69 7.03
CA PHE A 71 11.33 16.76 7.32
C PHE A 71 10.20 16.34 8.28
N GLY A 72 9.99 15.03 8.45
CA GLY A 72 9.00 14.45 9.35
C GLY A 72 7.88 13.73 8.60
N GLY A 73 7.17 12.80 9.25
CA GLY A 73 6.02 12.15 8.64
C GLY A 73 6.34 11.52 7.26
N GLY A 74 7.40 10.71 7.17
CA GLY A 74 7.92 10.12 5.93
C GLY A 74 7.97 11.00 4.73
N PHE A 75 8.48 12.18 5.02
CA PHE A 75 8.99 13.12 4.07
C PHE A 75 10.49 13.23 4.32
N TYR A 76 11.27 12.69 3.39
CA TYR A 76 12.71 12.81 3.37
C TYR A 76 13.16 13.53 2.11
N ALA A 77 14.25 14.28 2.20
CA ALA A 77 15.05 14.66 1.05
C ALA A 77 16.41 14.00 1.15
N GLY A 78 16.83 13.34 0.07
CA GLY A 78 18.18 12.80 -0.06
C GLY A 78 18.95 13.47 -1.16
N LEU A 79 20.21 13.84 -0.91
CA LEU A 79 21.11 14.29 -1.96
C LEU A 79 21.64 13.08 -2.73
N VAL A 80 20.96 12.75 -3.82
CA VAL A 80 21.25 11.60 -4.68
C VAL A 80 22.26 12.02 -5.74
N THR A 81 23.29 11.19 -5.90
CA THR A 81 24.28 11.33 -6.98
C THR A 81 24.23 10.05 -7.80
N PRO A 82 24.05 10.13 -9.14
CA PRO A 82 24.04 8.93 -9.97
C PRO A 82 25.44 8.28 -9.98
N PRO A 83 25.54 6.96 -10.26
CA PRO A 83 26.83 6.29 -10.42
C PRO A 83 27.65 6.98 -11.53
N ALA A 84 28.98 7.00 -11.38
CA ALA A 84 29.94 7.88 -12.08
C ALA A 84 30.06 7.73 -13.62
N ALA A 85 29.04 7.25 -14.33
CA ALA A 85 29.04 7.05 -15.77
C ALA A 85 28.10 7.99 -16.57
N SER A 86 27.30 8.87 -15.94
CA SER A 86 26.23 9.61 -16.65
C SER A 86 26.13 11.14 -16.49
N ALA A 87 27.03 11.84 -15.78
CA ALA A 87 27.02 13.31 -15.81
C ALA A 87 28.35 13.96 -15.34
N PRO A 88 28.68 15.18 -15.80
CA PRO A 88 29.75 15.99 -15.23
C PRO A 88 29.44 16.31 -13.76
N ALA A 89 30.48 16.62 -12.98
CA ALA A 89 30.40 16.98 -11.57
C ALA A 89 29.61 18.28 -11.31
N SER A 90 28.29 18.25 -11.45
CA SER A 90 27.38 19.29 -10.95
C SER A 90 26.58 18.71 -9.78
N SER A 91 26.68 19.38 -8.63
CA SER A 91 25.81 19.34 -7.44
C SER A 91 24.70 18.28 -7.45
N GLY A 92 24.75 17.32 -6.51
CA GLY A 92 23.75 16.24 -6.40
C GLY A 92 22.29 16.73 -6.45
N THR A 93 21.38 15.84 -6.84
CA THR A 93 19.95 16.12 -6.96
C THR A 93 19.23 15.76 -5.66
N PHE A 94 18.39 16.64 -5.15
CA PHE A 94 17.56 16.32 -3.98
C PHE A 94 16.33 15.51 -4.42
N VAL A 95 16.22 14.28 -3.92
CA VAL A 95 15.11 13.37 -4.23
C VAL A 95 14.26 13.17 -2.98
N ILE A 96 12.93 13.25 -3.13
CA ILE A 96 11.99 12.96 -2.05
C ILE A 96 11.63 11.49 -2.02
N ASN A 97 11.89 10.81 -0.90
CA ASN A 97 11.53 9.40 -0.66
C ASN A 97 12.00 8.40 -1.75
N GLY A 98 13.27 8.44 -2.15
CA GLY A 98 13.82 7.61 -3.23
C GLY A 98 13.62 6.10 -3.04
N PHE A 99 13.59 5.61 -1.80
CA PHE A 99 13.33 4.21 -1.45
C PHE A 99 12.01 3.65 -2.02
N TYR A 100 11.04 4.51 -2.36
CA TYR A 100 9.74 4.07 -2.89
C TYR A 100 9.86 3.43 -4.29
N MET A 101 10.88 3.81 -5.06
CA MET A 101 10.93 3.47 -6.49
C MET A 101 11.15 1.98 -6.74
N ALA A 102 11.88 1.27 -5.89
CA ALA A 102 12.06 -0.18 -6.02
C ALA A 102 10.72 -0.93 -5.89
N MET A 103 9.80 -0.46 -5.05
CA MET A 103 8.47 -1.07 -4.92
C MET A 103 7.59 -0.77 -6.14
N ARG A 104 7.60 0.49 -6.60
CA ARG A 104 6.83 0.92 -7.77
C ARG A 104 7.27 0.21 -9.04
N GLU A 105 8.59 0.08 -9.24
CA GLU A 105 9.18 -0.47 -10.46
C GLU A 105 8.76 -1.92 -10.73
N LYS A 106 8.47 -2.71 -9.69
CA LYS A 106 7.93 -4.08 -9.86
C LYS A 106 6.68 -4.13 -10.75
N TYR A 107 5.90 -3.04 -10.79
CA TYR A 107 4.66 -2.94 -11.56
C TYR A 107 4.78 -2.05 -12.80
N THR A 108 5.76 -1.15 -12.86
CA THR A 108 5.88 -0.16 -13.94
C THR A 108 7.03 -0.44 -14.91
N LYS A 109 7.95 -1.36 -14.58
CA LYS A 109 9.03 -1.76 -15.49
C LYS A 109 8.46 -2.41 -16.77
N ALA A 110 9.13 -2.19 -17.89
CA ALA A 110 8.75 -2.80 -19.17
C ALA A 110 8.60 -4.33 -19.03
N GLY A 111 7.48 -4.85 -19.52
CA GLY A 111 7.14 -6.28 -19.43
C GLY A 111 6.46 -6.69 -18.13
N ALA A 112 6.37 -5.80 -17.13
CA ALA A 112 5.50 -6.04 -15.98
C ALA A 112 4.03 -5.96 -16.38
N SER A 113 3.20 -6.75 -15.71
CA SER A 113 1.74 -6.69 -15.84
C SER A 113 1.11 -7.29 -14.59
N ILE A 114 -0.19 -7.11 -14.42
CA ILE A 114 -0.98 -7.91 -13.49
C ILE A 114 -2.06 -8.66 -14.27
N SER A 115 -2.45 -9.83 -13.76
CA SER A 115 -3.70 -10.50 -14.16
C SER A 115 -4.68 -10.37 -13.00
N TYR A 116 -5.78 -9.63 -13.21
CA TYR A 116 -6.75 -9.33 -12.18
C TYR A 116 -8.04 -10.13 -12.36
N MET A 117 -8.72 -10.35 -11.25
CA MET A 117 -10.04 -10.98 -11.15
C MET A 117 -10.86 -10.20 -10.12
N THR A 118 -12.12 -9.89 -10.44
CA THR A 118 -13.13 -9.61 -9.41
C THR A 118 -13.83 -10.92 -9.10
N VAL A 119 -13.82 -11.29 -7.83
CA VAL A 119 -14.36 -12.58 -7.37
C VAL A 119 -15.48 -12.36 -6.36
N GLU A 120 -16.47 -13.25 -6.37
CA GLU A 120 -17.69 -13.14 -5.58
C GLU A 120 -18.07 -14.50 -4.96
N TRP A 121 -18.56 -14.47 -3.72
CA TRP A 121 -19.05 -15.65 -3.01
C TRP A 121 -20.07 -15.26 -1.93
N ASP A 122 -20.82 -16.24 -1.41
CA ASP A 122 -21.76 -16.02 -0.30
C ASP A 122 -21.01 -16.05 1.04
N SER A 123 -21.11 -14.99 1.84
CA SER A 123 -20.47 -14.89 3.15
C SER A 123 -20.96 -15.95 4.14
N ALA A 124 -22.14 -16.55 3.91
CA ALA A 124 -22.62 -17.68 4.70
C ALA A 124 -21.82 -18.98 4.46
N SER A 125 -21.17 -19.09 3.30
CA SER A 125 -20.38 -20.28 2.91
C SER A 125 -18.89 -20.13 3.22
N LEU A 126 -18.37 -18.91 3.19
CA LEU A 126 -16.97 -18.58 3.42
C LEU A 126 -16.86 -17.14 3.94
N SER A 127 -16.39 -16.97 5.16
CA SER A 127 -16.14 -15.62 5.71
C SER A 127 -14.97 -14.95 4.98
N TRP A 128 -14.92 -13.62 5.03
CA TRP A 128 -13.80 -12.86 4.48
C TRP A 128 -12.47 -13.23 5.14
N ALA A 129 -12.49 -13.44 6.46
CA ALA A 129 -11.34 -13.90 7.23
C ALA A 129 -10.82 -15.27 6.72
N ASP A 130 -11.72 -16.23 6.46
CA ASP A 130 -11.32 -17.54 5.93
C ASP A 130 -10.90 -17.48 4.46
N PHE A 131 -11.50 -16.60 3.66
CA PHE A 131 -11.03 -16.31 2.31
C PHE A 131 -9.57 -15.83 2.33
N ARG A 132 -9.21 -14.90 3.22
CA ARG A 132 -7.82 -14.41 3.33
C ARG A 132 -6.88 -15.41 4.00
N GLY A 133 -7.31 -16.02 5.09
CA GLY A 133 -6.48 -16.91 5.89
C GLY A 133 -6.24 -18.27 5.22
N LYS A 134 -7.31 -18.92 4.74
CA LYS A 134 -7.29 -20.32 4.30
C LYS A 134 -7.22 -20.46 2.78
N VAL A 135 -7.98 -19.64 2.03
CA VAL A 135 -7.98 -19.74 0.56
C VAL A 135 -6.78 -19.02 -0.03
N LEU A 136 -6.58 -17.74 0.32
CA LEU A 136 -5.46 -16.95 -0.17
C LEU A 136 -4.14 -17.36 0.50
N GLY A 137 -4.14 -17.47 1.83
CA GLY A 137 -2.96 -17.81 2.64
C GLY A 137 -2.25 -16.60 3.24
N ALA A 138 -1.43 -16.83 4.26
CA ALA A 138 -0.65 -15.80 4.93
C ALA A 138 0.24 -15.00 3.95
N THR A 139 0.53 -13.73 4.30
CA THR A 139 1.37 -12.85 3.46
C THR A 139 2.77 -13.40 3.26
N ASP A 140 3.36 -14.00 4.29
CA ASP A 140 4.56 -14.82 4.18
C ASP A 140 4.16 -16.22 3.66
N PRO A 141 4.52 -16.59 2.43
CA PRO A 141 4.13 -17.87 1.85
C PRO A 141 4.67 -19.09 2.61
N THR A 142 5.76 -18.95 3.38
CA THR A 142 6.34 -20.04 4.17
C THR A 142 5.47 -20.39 5.38
N ALA A 143 4.76 -19.38 5.91
CA ALA A 143 3.81 -19.51 7.01
C ALA A 143 2.36 -19.71 6.55
N ALA A 144 2.10 -19.65 5.23
CA ALA A 144 0.77 -19.86 4.68
C ALA A 144 0.34 -21.34 4.81
N GLU A 145 -0.94 -21.55 5.12
CA GLU A 145 -1.53 -22.88 5.33
C GLU A 145 -1.37 -23.75 4.07
N ALA A 146 -1.10 -25.04 4.26
CA ALA A 146 -1.02 -26.01 3.17
C ALA A 146 -2.31 -26.00 2.34
N GLY A 147 -2.18 -25.96 1.02
CA GLY A 147 -3.32 -25.86 0.12
C GLY A 147 -3.83 -24.43 -0.14
N SER A 148 -3.40 -23.42 0.61
CA SER A 148 -3.69 -22.02 0.27
C SER A 148 -2.97 -21.59 -1.02
N LEU A 149 -3.51 -20.60 -1.73
CA LEU A 149 -2.96 -20.15 -3.01
C LEU A 149 -1.52 -19.67 -2.91
N ARG A 150 -1.18 -18.85 -1.91
CA ARG A 150 0.19 -18.36 -1.70
C ARG A 150 1.15 -19.51 -1.38
N ARG A 151 0.70 -20.48 -0.59
CA ARG A 151 1.50 -21.66 -0.26
C ARG A 151 1.76 -22.53 -1.49
N GLN A 152 0.73 -22.78 -2.30
CA GLN A 152 0.86 -23.54 -3.54
C GLN A 152 1.80 -22.85 -4.55
N ILE A 153 1.68 -21.52 -4.71
CA ILE A 153 2.58 -20.74 -5.57
C ILE A 153 4.02 -20.82 -5.07
N PHE A 154 4.23 -20.74 -3.75
CA PHE A 154 5.53 -20.91 -3.14
C PHE A 154 6.10 -22.31 -3.34
N GLU A 155 5.35 -23.38 -3.10
CA GLU A 155 5.87 -24.75 -3.24
C GLU A 155 6.14 -25.13 -4.71
N GLN A 156 5.40 -24.55 -5.64
CA GLN A 156 5.45 -24.91 -7.07
C GLN A 156 6.13 -23.84 -7.94
N TRP A 157 6.82 -22.86 -7.35
CA TRP A 157 7.24 -21.63 -8.04
C TRP A 157 8.03 -21.91 -9.33
N GLN A 158 8.94 -22.89 -9.32
CA GLN A 158 9.72 -23.29 -10.50
C GLN A 158 8.85 -23.88 -11.61
N ALA A 159 7.93 -24.78 -11.25
CA ALA A 159 7.02 -25.43 -12.20
C ALA A 159 6.00 -24.43 -12.78
N LEU A 160 5.64 -23.41 -11.99
CA LEU A 160 4.80 -22.28 -12.42
C LEU A 160 5.56 -21.26 -13.28
N GLY A 161 6.88 -21.40 -13.43
CA GLY A 161 7.72 -20.54 -14.27
C GLY A 161 8.15 -19.22 -13.62
N LEU A 162 8.08 -19.12 -12.28
CA LEU A 162 8.60 -17.95 -11.57
C LEU A 162 10.14 -17.92 -11.64
N LYS A 163 10.71 -16.72 -11.67
CA LYS A 163 12.17 -16.52 -11.79
C LYS A 163 12.92 -16.64 -10.46
N SER A 164 12.21 -16.50 -9.36
CA SER A 164 12.76 -16.55 -8.01
C SER A 164 11.71 -17.12 -7.06
N GLU A 165 12.19 -17.71 -5.98
CA GLU A 165 11.34 -18.16 -4.88
C GLU A 165 10.50 -16.99 -4.32
N PRO A 166 9.19 -17.19 -4.09
CA PRO A 166 8.33 -16.18 -3.48
C PRO A 166 8.78 -15.79 -2.07
N ASN A 167 8.57 -14.53 -1.72
CA ASN A 167 8.84 -13.97 -0.38
C ASN A 167 7.67 -13.08 0.07
N VAL A 168 7.78 -12.44 1.23
CA VAL A 168 6.71 -11.59 1.80
C VAL A 168 6.25 -10.49 0.82
N GLY A 169 7.16 -9.86 0.08
CA GLY A 169 6.83 -8.82 -0.88
C GLY A 169 6.30 -9.38 -2.21
N ASP A 170 6.98 -10.42 -2.69
CA ASP A 170 6.68 -11.16 -3.93
C ASP A 170 6.03 -12.50 -3.60
N ASN A 171 4.82 -12.46 -3.07
CA ASN A 171 4.07 -13.62 -2.55
C ASN A 171 3.02 -14.19 -3.53
N GLY A 172 3.24 -14.05 -4.83
CA GLY A 172 2.35 -14.56 -5.88
C GLY A 172 1.09 -13.74 -6.14
N VAL A 173 0.21 -13.61 -5.14
CA VAL A 173 -1.16 -13.11 -5.32
C VAL A 173 -1.59 -12.10 -4.24
N HIS A 174 -2.25 -11.04 -4.70
CA HIS A 174 -2.94 -10.03 -3.88
C HIS A 174 -4.44 -10.29 -3.85
N ALA A 175 -5.09 -10.00 -2.72
CA ALA A 175 -6.54 -9.85 -2.62
C ALA A 175 -6.90 -8.74 -1.62
N SER A 176 -8.03 -8.08 -1.86
CA SER A 176 -8.58 -7.04 -0.97
C SER A 176 -8.71 -7.51 0.49
N ALA A 177 -8.38 -6.63 1.44
CA ALA A 177 -8.43 -6.93 2.87
C ALA A 177 -9.84 -6.80 3.50
N SER A 178 -10.76 -6.11 2.82
CA SER A 178 -12.16 -5.93 3.23
C SER A 178 -13.07 -5.62 2.03
N PRO A 179 -14.42 -5.69 2.19
CA PRO A 179 -15.36 -5.19 1.18
C PRO A 179 -15.14 -3.72 0.80
N PHE A 180 -14.77 -2.88 1.78
CA PHE A 180 -14.50 -1.46 1.55
C PHE A 180 -13.22 -1.23 0.74
N GLU A 181 -12.14 -1.95 1.09
CA GLU A 181 -10.91 -1.91 0.31
C GLU A 181 -11.11 -2.49 -1.09
N ALA A 182 -11.96 -3.51 -1.24
CA ALA A 182 -12.32 -4.05 -2.56
C ALA A 182 -13.01 -2.99 -3.44
N LEU A 183 -13.92 -2.18 -2.87
CA LEU A 183 -14.48 -1.01 -3.57
C LEU A 183 -13.37 -0.03 -3.97
N ALA A 184 -12.51 0.38 -3.03
CA ALA A 184 -11.42 1.33 -3.30
C ALA A 184 -10.47 0.81 -4.40
N GLU A 185 -10.17 -0.48 -4.39
CA GLU A 185 -9.33 -1.16 -5.38
C GLU A 185 -10.01 -1.25 -6.74
N ARG A 186 -11.28 -1.65 -6.83
CA ARG A 186 -12.01 -1.66 -8.11
C ARG A 186 -12.09 -0.27 -8.72
N MET A 187 -12.33 0.76 -7.91
CA MET A 187 -12.34 2.15 -8.36
C MET A 187 -10.98 2.60 -8.92
N ASN A 188 -9.90 2.17 -8.27
CA ASN A 188 -8.54 2.48 -8.70
C ASN A 188 -8.15 1.69 -9.97
N TRP A 189 -8.16 0.36 -9.89
CA TRP A 189 -7.57 -0.52 -10.90
C TRP A 189 -8.39 -0.66 -12.18
N VAL A 190 -9.71 -0.76 -12.06
CA VAL A 190 -10.62 -1.00 -13.21
C VAL A 190 -11.56 0.17 -13.47
N GLY A 191 -11.40 1.28 -12.74
CA GLY A 191 -12.17 2.51 -12.97
C GLY A 191 -13.64 2.41 -12.59
N ALA A 192 -14.02 1.45 -11.74
CA ALA A 192 -15.38 1.31 -11.23
C ALA A 192 -15.88 2.64 -10.64
N LYS A 193 -17.17 2.90 -10.80
CA LYS A 193 -17.79 4.14 -10.30
C LYS A 193 -18.62 3.83 -9.08
N LEU A 194 -18.49 4.65 -8.04
CA LEU A 194 -19.23 4.50 -6.79
C LEU A 194 -20.77 4.30 -7.00
N PRO A 195 -21.45 5.03 -7.91
CA PRO A 195 -22.89 4.84 -8.13
C PRO A 195 -23.26 3.53 -8.84
N SER A 196 -22.30 2.86 -9.49
CA SER A 196 -22.54 1.62 -10.24
C SER A 196 -22.01 0.38 -9.52
N ASP A 197 -21.10 0.55 -8.55
CA ASP A 197 -20.57 -0.53 -7.72
C ASP A 197 -21.57 -0.97 -6.65
N GLU A 198 -21.82 -2.27 -6.51
CA GLU A 198 -22.85 -2.79 -5.60
C GLU A 198 -22.58 -2.45 -4.13
N PHE A 199 -21.32 -2.55 -3.69
CA PHE A 199 -20.94 -2.16 -2.32
C PHE A 199 -21.02 -0.64 -2.15
N GLY A 200 -20.57 0.11 -3.16
CA GLY A 200 -20.69 1.57 -3.20
C GLY A 200 -22.14 2.07 -3.08
N LYS A 201 -23.07 1.46 -3.82
CA LYS A 201 -24.51 1.72 -3.74
C LYS A 201 -25.05 1.41 -2.34
N ALA A 202 -24.64 0.30 -1.74
CA ALA A 202 -25.08 -0.09 -0.42
C ALA A 202 -24.67 0.93 0.65
N LEU A 203 -23.42 1.41 0.64
CA LEU A 203 -22.96 2.47 1.53
C LEU A 203 -23.73 3.79 1.32
N HIS A 204 -24.00 4.14 0.06
CA HIS A 204 -24.77 5.34 -0.25
C HIS A 204 -26.23 5.24 0.22
N ALA A 205 -26.88 4.10 -0.03
CA ALA A 205 -28.23 3.81 0.44
C ALA A 205 -28.31 3.76 1.97
N ALA A 206 -27.21 3.43 2.63
CA ALA A 206 -27.04 3.51 4.08
C ALA A 206 -26.95 4.96 4.62
N GLY A 207 -26.98 5.96 3.76
CA GLY A 207 -26.92 7.37 4.13
C GLY A 207 -25.51 7.92 4.31
N ILE A 208 -24.47 7.18 3.91
CA ILE A 208 -23.09 7.67 3.94
C ILE A 208 -22.86 8.57 2.71
N PRO A 209 -22.47 9.86 2.89
CA PRO A 209 -22.25 10.74 1.75
C PRO A 209 -21.13 10.24 0.83
N SER A 210 -21.31 10.38 -0.49
CA SER A 210 -20.31 9.96 -1.47
C SER A 210 -18.94 10.60 -1.22
N LYS A 211 -18.90 11.86 -0.79
CA LYS A 211 -17.66 12.53 -0.41
C LYS A 211 -16.95 11.80 0.74
N THR A 212 -17.68 11.41 1.78
CA THR A 212 -17.14 10.66 2.91
C THR A 212 -16.57 9.32 2.43
N ILE A 213 -17.31 8.58 1.60
CA ILE A 213 -16.83 7.30 1.03
C ILE A 213 -15.54 7.50 0.23
N MET A 214 -15.46 8.57 -0.58
CA MET A 214 -14.26 8.89 -1.35
C MET A 214 -13.06 9.24 -0.46
N ASP A 215 -13.26 10.07 0.57
CA ASP A 215 -12.20 10.43 1.52
C ASP A 215 -11.68 9.19 2.27
N TRP A 216 -12.58 8.27 2.59
CA TRP A 216 -12.30 7.00 3.23
C TRP A 216 -11.42 6.05 2.40
N THR A 217 -11.41 6.16 1.07
CA THR A 217 -10.51 5.37 0.20
C THR A 217 -9.02 5.63 0.43
N LYS A 218 -8.68 6.67 1.22
CA LYS A 218 -7.29 7.03 1.58
C LYS A 218 -6.87 6.54 2.97
N ASP A 219 -7.68 5.68 3.58
CA ASP A 219 -7.48 5.14 4.92
C ASP A 219 -7.25 6.24 5.98
N PRO A 220 -8.22 7.14 6.19
CA PRO A 220 -8.10 8.18 7.20
C PRO A 220 -8.14 7.58 8.60
N GLN A 221 -7.60 8.34 9.56
CA GLN A 221 -7.86 8.10 10.97
C GLN A 221 -9.27 8.61 11.33
N VAL A 222 -10.12 7.74 11.86
CA VAL A 222 -11.49 8.04 12.30
C VAL A 222 -11.63 7.83 13.80
N GLU A 223 -12.53 8.60 14.43
CA GLU A 223 -12.91 8.40 15.83
C GLU A 223 -14.02 7.34 15.89
N PHE A 224 -13.77 6.24 16.60
CA PHE A 224 -14.75 5.17 16.81
C PHE A 224 -14.56 4.55 18.18
N GLU A 225 -15.65 4.37 18.94
CA GLU A 225 -15.62 3.81 20.31
C GLU A 225 -14.58 4.47 21.24
N GLY A 226 -14.46 5.80 21.14
CA GLY A 226 -13.54 6.59 21.97
C GLY A 226 -12.06 6.45 21.60
N LYS A 227 -11.76 5.85 20.42
CA LYS A 227 -10.39 5.68 19.92
C LYS A 227 -10.26 6.23 18.50
N LYS A 228 -9.10 6.82 18.23
CA LYS A 228 -8.68 7.20 16.89
C LYS A 228 -7.97 6.04 16.20
N GLN A 229 -8.50 5.55 15.08
CA GLN A 229 -7.99 4.34 14.40
C GLN A 229 -8.07 4.47 12.88
N SER A 230 -7.27 3.66 12.17
CA SER A 230 -7.38 3.52 10.71
C SER A 230 -8.74 2.95 10.34
N LEU A 231 -9.38 3.56 9.33
CA LEU A 231 -10.64 3.06 8.81
C LEU A 231 -10.49 1.65 8.22
N PHE A 232 -9.42 1.39 7.46
CA PHE A 232 -9.21 0.08 6.87
C PHE A 232 -9.02 -0.98 7.96
N ASP A 233 -8.25 -0.69 9.01
CA ASP A 233 -8.06 -1.62 10.13
C ASP A 233 -9.39 -1.90 10.87
N LEU A 234 -10.30 -0.93 10.94
CA LEU A 234 -11.63 -1.14 11.51
C LEU A 234 -12.51 -2.04 10.65
N LEU A 235 -12.32 -2.07 9.33
CA LEU A 235 -13.15 -2.80 8.38
C LEU A 235 -12.49 -4.07 7.83
N GLU A 236 -11.27 -4.40 8.27
CA GLU A 236 -10.52 -5.58 7.86
C GLU A 236 -11.23 -6.88 8.27
N ASP A 237 -11.18 -7.90 7.40
CA ASP A 237 -11.64 -9.28 7.66
C ASP A 237 -13.13 -9.47 8.01
N ILE A 238 -13.95 -8.42 7.90
CA ILE A 238 -15.39 -8.50 8.12
C ILE A 238 -16.15 -8.62 6.80
N ASP A 239 -17.21 -9.44 6.82
CA ASP A 239 -18.07 -9.68 5.66
C ASP A 239 -18.85 -8.41 5.23
N CYS A 240 -19.39 -8.44 4.01
CA CYS A 240 -20.10 -7.33 3.38
C CYS A 240 -21.12 -6.64 4.29
N LYS A 241 -22.03 -7.42 4.91
CA LYS A 241 -23.06 -6.89 5.81
C LYS A 241 -22.48 -6.21 7.06
N PRO A 242 -21.71 -6.90 7.93
CA PRO A 242 -21.11 -6.25 9.10
C PRO A 242 -20.17 -5.10 8.73
N CYS A 243 -19.55 -5.12 7.54
CA CYS A 243 -18.76 -4.00 7.02
C CYS A 243 -19.62 -2.74 6.79
N ILE A 244 -20.80 -2.88 6.19
CA ILE A 244 -21.74 -1.75 6.02
C ILE A 244 -22.26 -1.27 7.37
N GLU A 245 -22.63 -2.18 8.26
CA GLU A 245 -23.13 -1.84 9.61
C GLU A 245 -22.09 -1.04 10.41
N LYS A 246 -20.82 -1.47 10.36
CA LYS A 246 -19.71 -0.77 11.02
C LYS A 246 -19.40 0.56 10.35
N ALA A 247 -19.44 0.63 9.02
CA ALA A 247 -19.30 1.89 8.27
C ALA A 247 -20.42 2.90 8.64
N CYS A 248 -21.67 2.45 8.80
CA CYS A 248 -22.76 3.30 9.28
C CYS A 248 -22.49 3.83 10.69
N ALA A 249 -22.05 2.95 11.60
CA ALA A 249 -21.75 3.34 12.98
C ALA A 249 -20.64 4.41 13.04
N ILE A 250 -19.59 4.26 12.22
CA ILE A 250 -18.49 5.25 12.10
C ILE A 250 -19.01 6.57 11.52
N ALA A 251 -19.90 6.53 10.52
CA ALA A 251 -20.46 7.73 9.89
C ALA A 251 -21.57 8.41 10.71
N GLY A 252 -22.07 7.79 11.79
CA GLY A 252 -23.30 8.22 12.46
C GLY A 252 -24.54 8.11 11.56
N ALA A 253 -24.51 7.20 10.58
CA ALA A 253 -25.58 6.97 9.63
C ALA A 253 -26.54 5.86 10.10
N LYS A 254 -27.74 5.80 9.52
CA LYS A 254 -28.71 4.74 9.83
C LYS A 254 -28.23 3.43 9.21
N VAL A 255 -28.32 2.33 9.96
CA VAL A 255 -28.07 1.00 9.41
C VAL A 255 -29.25 0.62 8.50
N PRO A 256 -29.06 0.45 7.18
CA PRO A 256 -30.13 0.00 6.31
C PRO A 256 -30.42 -1.49 6.58
N GLN A 257 -31.58 -1.98 6.14
CA GLN A 257 -31.76 -3.42 5.98
C GLN A 257 -30.86 -3.90 4.83
N VAL A 258 -29.62 -4.28 5.15
CA VAL A 258 -28.70 -4.89 4.21
C VAL A 258 -29.17 -6.32 3.96
N THR A 259 -29.60 -6.59 2.73
CA THR A 259 -30.06 -7.93 2.29
C THR A 259 -28.98 -8.73 1.57
N SER A 260 -27.91 -8.08 1.11
CA SER A 260 -26.82 -8.78 0.43
C SER A 260 -25.92 -9.50 1.43
N THR A 261 -25.74 -10.81 1.21
CA THR A 261 -24.76 -11.66 1.90
C THR A 261 -23.51 -11.89 1.06
N LYS A 262 -23.39 -11.25 -0.11
CA LYS A 262 -22.29 -11.54 -1.03
C LYS A 262 -21.05 -10.73 -0.70
N ASN A 263 -19.94 -11.44 -0.51
CA ASN A 263 -18.61 -10.86 -0.49
C ASN A 263 -18.08 -10.74 -1.92
N GLN A 264 -17.39 -9.64 -2.22
CA GLN A 264 -16.78 -9.41 -3.52
C GLN A 264 -15.40 -8.76 -3.37
N ALA A 265 -14.34 -9.48 -3.73
CA ALA A 265 -12.95 -9.03 -3.62
C ALA A 265 -12.35 -8.68 -4.99
N PHE A 266 -11.41 -7.75 -5.00
CA PHE A 266 -10.49 -7.53 -6.11
C PHE A 266 -9.21 -8.33 -5.84
N VAL A 267 -8.79 -9.13 -6.81
CA VAL A 267 -7.64 -10.03 -6.72
C VAL A 267 -6.75 -9.75 -7.91
N PHE A 268 -5.43 -9.82 -7.73
CA PHE A 268 -4.52 -9.91 -8.87
C PHE A 268 -3.29 -10.77 -8.59
N VAL A 269 -2.86 -11.49 -9.62
CA VAL A 269 -1.53 -12.12 -9.66
C VAL A 269 -0.50 -11.01 -9.84
N LYS A 270 0.47 -10.94 -8.93
CA LYS A 270 1.53 -9.92 -8.92
C LYS A 270 2.49 -10.10 -10.09
N PRO A 271 3.17 -9.05 -10.56
CA PRO A 271 3.99 -9.10 -11.78
C PRO A 271 5.04 -10.22 -11.82
N HIS A 272 5.70 -10.53 -10.70
CA HIS A 272 6.71 -11.58 -10.64
C HIS A 272 6.14 -13.00 -10.88
N ALA A 273 4.83 -13.18 -10.71
CA ALA A 273 4.14 -14.47 -10.78
C ALA A 273 3.14 -14.56 -11.94
N VAL A 274 3.02 -13.54 -12.80
CA VAL A 274 2.12 -13.59 -13.95
C VAL A 274 2.67 -14.57 -14.99
N THR A 275 2.18 -15.80 -14.91
CA THR A 275 2.35 -16.85 -15.92
C THR A 275 0.98 -17.50 -16.18
N PRO A 276 0.75 -18.10 -17.35
CA PRO A 276 -0.51 -18.83 -17.61
C PRO A 276 -0.79 -19.90 -16.54
N ALA A 277 0.24 -20.62 -16.10
CA ALA A 277 0.12 -21.66 -15.08
C ALA A 277 -0.28 -21.09 -13.71
N THR A 278 0.30 -19.98 -13.27
CA THR A 278 -0.09 -19.34 -12.00
C THR A 278 -1.51 -18.82 -12.05
N VAL A 279 -1.90 -18.18 -13.15
CA VAL A 279 -3.27 -17.67 -13.33
C VAL A 279 -4.27 -18.83 -13.30
N GLU A 280 -3.98 -19.93 -13.99
CA GLU A 280 -4.82 -21.13 -13.97
C GLU A 280 -4.92 -21.75 -12.57
N LEU A 281 -3.81 -21.82 -11.83
CA LEU A 281 -3.78 -22.30 -10.44
C LEU A 281 -4.68 -21.45 -9.55
N VAL A 282 -4.59 -20.12 -9.66
CA VAL A 282 -5.43 -19.19 -8.87
C VAL A 282 -6.91 -19.39 -9.20
N LYS A 283 -7.27 -19.47 -10.48
CA LYS A 283 -8.65 -19.73 -10.92
C LYS A 283 -9.19 -21.06 -10.39
N LYS A 284 -8.39 -22.13 -10.47
CA LYS A 284 -8.76 -23.45 -9.93
C LYS A 284 -8.95 -23.42 -8.41
N GLY A 285 -8.08 -22.71 -7.69
CA GLY A 285 -8.22 -22.56 -6.25
C GLY A 285 -9.50 -21.83 -5.84
N PHE A 286 -9.88 -20.78 -6.57
CA PHE A 286 -11.16 -20.10 -6.33
C PHE A 286 -12.36 -20.99 -6.64
N ALA A 287 -12.35 -21.70 -7.77
CA ALA A 287 -13.42 -22.64 -8.10
C ALA A 287 -13.57 -23.74 -7.03
N ALA A 288 -12.45 -24.29 -6.54
CA ALA A 288 -12.44 -25.30 -5.47
C ALA A 288 -12.99 -24.76 -4.13
N ALA A 289 -12.83 -23.46 -3.87
CA ALA A 289 -13.38 -22.78 -2.70
C ALA A 289 -14.83 -22.31 -2.88
N GLY A 290 -15.49 -22.61 -4.00
CA GLY A 290 -16.85 -22.14 -4.30
C GLY A 290 -16.93 -20.65 -4.65
N ILE A 291 -15.80 -20.03 -4.99
CA ILE A 291 -15.70 -18.61 -5.34
C ILE A 291 -15.85 -18.44 -6.85
N SER A 292 -16.76 -17.57 -7.26
CA SER A 292 -17.02 -17.27 -8.67
C SER A 292 -16.19 -16.08 -9.15
N ILE A 293 -15.64 -16.16 -10.35
CA ILE A 293 -14.99 -15.01 -11.01
C ILE A 293 -16.06 -14.27 -11.82
N VAL A 294 -16.33 -13.01 -11.47
CA VAL A 294 -17.37 -12.19 -12.12
C VAL A 294 -16.81 -11.27 -13.20
N SER A 295 -15.53 -10.92 -13.12
CA SER A 295 -14.80 -10.24 -14.18
C SER A 295 -13.31 -10.54 -14.07
N GLU A 296 -12.59 -10.48 -15.18
CA GLU A 296 -11.14 -10.67 -15.20
C GLU A 296 -10.51 -9.91 -16.37
N GLY A 297 -9.21 -9.68 -16.26
CA GLY A 297 -8.43 -9.06 -17.32
C GLY A 297 -6.97 -8.92 -16.96
N SER A 298 -6.26 -8.12 -17.75
CA SER A 298 -4.86 -7.79 -17.53
C SER A 298 -4.63 -6.29 -17.64
N LEU A 299 -3.67 -5.78 -16.88
CA LEU A 299 -3.18 -4.41 -16.99
C LEU A 299 -1.68 -4.44 -17.17
N ASP A 300 -1.19 -3.76 -18.21
CA ASP A 300 0.22 -3.67 -18.53
C ASP A 300 0.92 -2.56 -17.73
N ASN A 301 2.25 -2.60 -17.71
CA ASN A 301 3.06 -1.65 -16.97
C ASN A 301 2.79 -0.19 -17.38
N LYS A 302 2.52 0.07 -18.66
CA LYS A 302 2.22 1.41 -19.19
C LYS A 302 0.92 1.96 -18.59
N THR A 303 -0.15 1.17 -18.61
CA THR A 303 -1.43 1.57 -18.02
C THR A 303 -1.30 1.80 -16.51
N ILE A 304 -0.56 0.93 -15.82
CA ILE A 304 -0.32 1.04 -14.38
C ILE A 304 0.43 2.34 -14.05
N GLU A 305 1.46 2.66 -14.84
CA GLU A 305 2.26 3.87 -14.69
C GLU A 305 1.46 5.14 -15.00
N GLU A 306 0.84 5.23 -16.18
CA GLU A 306 0.11 6.41 -16.66
C GLU A 306 -1.04 6.79 -15.73
N LYS A 307 -1.75 5.79 -15.19
CA LYS A 307 -2.89 5.99 -14.29
C LYS A 307 -2.51 5.99 -12.81
N LEU A 308 -1.21 5.86 -12.49
CA LEU A 308 -0.69 5.86 -11.12
C LEU A 308 -1.38 4.80 -10.24
N LEU A 309 -1.70 3.63 -10.81
CA LEU A 309 -2.54 2.62 -10.16
C LEU A 309 -1.86 2.04 -8.93
N ILE A 310 -0.59 1.67 -9.05
CA ILE A 310 0.18 1.12 -7.93
C ILE A 310 0.50 2.19 -6.87
N ASP A 311 0.66 3.44 -7.32
CA ASP A 311 0.87 4.60 -6.45
C ASP A 311 -0.33 4.89 -5.54
N ASN A 312 -1.54 4.77 -6.10
CA ASN A 312 -2.78 4.89 -5.37
C ASN A 312 -3.05 3.68 -4.48
N HIS A 313 -2.75 2.46 -4.96
CA HIS A 313 -2.91 1.23 -4.18
C HIS A 313 -2.04 1.23 -2.91
N TYR A 314 -0.76 1.60 -3.03
CA TYR A 314 0.14 1.69 -1.87
C TYR A 314 0.02 3.00 -1.08
N TYR A 315 -0.97 3.84 -1.37
CA TYR A 315 -1.13 5.12 -0.66
C TYR A 315 -1.29 4.93 0.85
N ALA A 316 -2.13 4.00 1.32
CA ALA A 316 -2.37 3.76 2.74
C ALA A 316 -1.11 3.27 3.46
N ILE A 317 -0.38 2.32 2.87
CA ILE A 317 0.90 1.82 3.41
C ILE A 317 1.93 2.94 3.45
N ALA A 318 2.06 3.73 2.38
CA ALA A 318 2.94 4.88 2.36
C ALA A 318 2.54 5.90 3.44
N ASN A 319 1.25 6.13 3.66
CA ASN A 319 0.72 7.01 4.71
C ASN A 319 1.13 6.52 6.11
N LYS A 320 0.90 5.24 6.45
CA LYS A 320 1.28 4.66 7.74
C LYS A 320 2.80 4.64 7.96
N ALA A 321 3.56 4.20 6.95
CA ALA A 321 5.02 4.13 7.04
C ALA A 321 5.67 5.52 7.16
N SER A 322 4.98 6.53 6.62
CA SER A 322 5.50 7.90 6.52
C SER A 322 4.83 8.83 7.50
N LEU A 323 3.60 9.22 7.25
CA LEU A 323 2.94 10.40 7.81
C LEU A 323 2.41 10.15 9.23
N SER A 324 1.78 8.99 9.47
CA SER A 324 1.17 8.66 10.76
C SER A 324 2.23 8.43 11.84
N LYS A 325 2.08 9.05 13.02
CA LYS A 325 2.95 8.76 14.16
C LYS A 325 2.49 7.48 14.86
N PRO A 326 3.39 6.69 15.48
CA PRO A 326 3.03 5.50 16.23
C PRO A 326 1.94 5.74 17.29
N LYS A 327 1.98 6.89 17.98
CA LYS A 327 0.93 7.27 18.95
C LYS A 327 -0.45 7.49 18.33
N ASP A 328 -0.50 7.81 17.04
CA ASP A 328 -1.73 8.00 16.27
C ASP A 328 -2.13 6.69 15.56
N LEU A 329 -1.30 5.65 15.66
CA LEU A 329 -1.62 4.31 15.21
C LEU A 329 -2.17 3.54 16.40
N ASN A 330 -3.36 2.97 16.23
CA ASN A 330 -3.97 2.13 17.24
C ASN A 330 -4.28 0.76 16.62
N PRO A 331 -3.25 -0.13 16.55
CA PRO A 331 -3.40 -1.47 15.99
C PRO A 331 -4.52 -2.23 16.70
N PRO A 332 -5.17 -3.20 16.04
CA PRO A 332 -6.17 -4.06 16.68
C PRO A 332 -5.64 -4.73 17.96
N ALA A 333 -6.50 -4.96 18.95
CA ALA A 333 -6.10 -5.49 20.26
C ALA A 333 -5.32 -6.81 20.15
N ALA A 334 -5.77 -7.74 19.31
CA ALA A 334 -5.06 -8.99 19.03
C ALA A 334 -3.63 -8.76 18.50
N LYS A 335 -3.41 -7.71 17.69
CA LYS A 335 -2.07 -7.34 17.20
C LYS A 335 -1.21 -6.67 18.27
N GLN A 336 -1.80 -5.97 19.22
CA GLN A 336 -1.07 -5.47 20.40
C GLN A 336 -0.65 -6.61 21.33
N GLU A 337 -1.47 -7.66 21.48
CA GLU A 337 -1.13 -8.87 22.23
C GLU A 337 -0.01 -9.68 21.56
N GLU A 338 -0.09 -9.89 20.23
CA GLU A 338 0.98 -10.51 19.44
C GLU A 338 2.29 -9.72 19.59
N PHE A 339 2.24 -8.38 19.52
CA PHE A 339 3.39 -7.50 19.73
C PHE A 339 3.99 -7.71 21.14
N ALA A 340 3.16 -7.68 22.19
CA ALA A 340 3.62 -7.86 23.56
C ALA A 340 4.29 -9.22 23.78
N LYS A 341 3.73 -10.29 23.22
CA LYS A 341 4.30 -11.64 23.28
C LYS A 341 5.64 -11.73 22.54
N MET A 342 5.75 -11.08 21.38
CA MET A 342 6.95 -11.16 20.54
C MET A 342 8.12 -10.34 21.10
N PHE A 343 7.83 -9.15 21.63
CA PHE A 343 8.86 -8.20 22.05
C PHE A 343 9.02 -8.09 23.57
N GLY A 344 8.18 -8.77 24.36
CA GLY A 344 8.19 -8.68 25.81
C GLY A 344 7.79 -7.29 26.35
N LEU A 345 7.15 -6.48 25.50
CA LEU A 345 6.85 -5.07 25.76
C LEU A 345 5.47 -4.72 25.19
N THR A 346 4.57 -4.16 25.99
CA THR A 346 3.24 -3.79 25.50
C THR A 346 3.32 -2.63 24.51
N TRP A 347 2.34 -2.50 23.62
CA TRP A 347 2.28 -1.38 22.67
C TRP A 347 2.26 -0.03 23.41
N ALA A 348 1.51 0.09 24.50
CA ALA A 348 1.44 1.30 25.32
C ALA A 348 2.79 1.64 25.96
N ASP A 349 3.49 0.65 26.52
CA ASP A 349 4.82 0.85 27.11
C ASP A 349 5.85 1.22 26.05
N ALA A 350 5.77 0.59 24.87
CA ALA A 350 6.67 0.87 23.76
C ALA A 350 6.50 2.30 23.23
N LEU A 351 5.25 2.81 23.23
CA LEU A 351 4.97 4.22 22.95
C LEU A 351 5.48 5.14 24.07
N ALA A 352 5.25 4.79 25.34
CA ALA A 352 5.68 5.59 26.49
C ALA A 352 7.20 5.69 26.61
N GLN A 353 7.91 4.61 26.30
CA GLN A 353 9.37 4.56 26.23
C GLN A 353 9.92 5.22 24.96
N GLY A 354 9.06 5.56 24.00
CA GLY A 354 9.46 6.18 22.75
C GLY A 354 10.30 5.28 21.86
N VAL A 355 10.17 3.95 21.97
CA VAL A 355 10.97 2.95 21.21
C VAL A 355 10.26 2.44 19.94
N VAL A 356 9.01 2.87 19.72
CA VAL A 356 8.28 2.59 18.48
C VAL A 356 8.33 3.81 17.59
N TYR A 357 8.66 3.55 16.33
CA TYR A 357 8.73 4.56 15.29
C TYR A 357 8.05 4.04 14.03
N ASN A 358 7.44 4.93 13.25
CA ASN A 358 7.15 4.57 11.86
C ASN A 358 8.48 4.38 11.11
N ALA A 359 8.44 3.78 9.92
CA ALA A 359 9.65 3.47 9.14
C ALA A 359 10.53 4.72 8.92
N VAL A 360 9.92 5.90 8.98
CA VAL A 360 10.62 7.16 8.84
C VAL A 360 11.20 7.68 10.15
N ASP A 361 10.45 7.58 11.24
CA ASP A 361 10.86 7.88 12.60
C ASP A 361 12.05 7.05 13.07
N GLY A 362 12.12 5.76 12.73
CA GLY A 362 13.18 4.88 13.20
C GLY A 362 14.49 4.93 12.39
N CYS A 363 14.52 5.65 11.27
CA CYS A 363 15.72 5.82 10.45
C CYS A 363 16.43 7.17 10.66
N ALA A 364 15.90 8.02 11.54
CA ALA A 364 16.50 9.28 11.96
C ALA A 364 17.36 9.05 13.20
#